data_AF-A0A2R6GFC6-F1
#
_entry.id   AF-A0A2R6GFC6-F1
#
_cell.length_a   1.000
_cell.length_b   1.000
_cell.length_c   1.000
_cell.angle_alpha   90.00
_cell.angle_beta   90.00
_cell.angle_gamma   90.00
#
_symmetry.space_group_name_H-M   'P 1'
#
loop_
_entity.id
_entity.type
_entity.pdbx_description
1 polymer ?
#
loop_
_entity_poly.entity_id
_entity_poly.type
_entity_poly.pdbx_seq_one_letter_code
_entity_poly.pdbx_strand_id
1 'polypeptide(L)'
;METLRVKLNVPADGGVPAARKTFEEIADVHSDQAIFQVNRSRYVDEETWGFRIEHGAKRDAGFVRTTSPAAVERTMAEVAFGSFERRLDGG
;
A
#
# COMPACT_ATOMS: atom_id res chain seq x y z
N MET A 1 -11.78 14.78 -7.14
CA MET A 1 -10.93 13.57 -7.16
C MET A 1 -10.63 13.21 -5.72
N GLU A 2 -11.10 12.05 -5.28
CA GLU A 2 -10.70 11.51 -3.98
C GLU A 2 -9.30 10.91 -4.13
N THR A 3 -8.42 11.15 -3.16
CA THR A 3 -7.03 10.72 -3.27
C THR A 3 -6.86 9.33 -2.68
N LEU A 4 -6.24 8.42 -3.44
CA LEU A 4 -5.81 7.13 -2.95
C LEU A 4 -4.57 7.30 -2.05
N ARG A 5 -4.59 6.67 -0.88
CA ARG A 5 -3.47 6.69 0.07
C ARG A 5 -3.02 5.27 0.36
N VAL A 6 -1.74 5.01 0.21
CA VAL A 6 -1.11 3.72 0.50
C VAL A 6 -0.15 3.91 1.66
N LYS A 7 -0.45 3.25 2.77
CA LYS A 7 0.32 3.32 4.02
C LYS A 7 0.97 1.97 4.31
N LEU A 8 2.29 1.91 4.26
CA LEU A 8 3.02 0.75 4.78
C LEU A 8 3.21 0.92 6.30
N ASN A 9 2.58 0.06 7.10
CA ASN A 9 2.79 0.02 8.53
C ASN A 9 3.82 -1.06 8.85
N VAL A 10 4.90 -0.68 9.55
CA VAL A 10 6.00 -1.58 9.93
C VAL A 10 6.40 -1.37 11.38
N PRO A 11 7.08 -2.35 12.01
CA PRO A 11 7.64 -2.18 13.33
C PRO A 11 8.59 -0.98 13.40
N ALA A 12 8.66 -0.33 14.56
CA ALA A 12 9.54 0.82 14.79
C ALA A 12 11.02 0.50 14.48
N ASP A 13 11.43 -0.75 14.73
CA ASP A 13 12.78 -1.25 14.51
C ASP A 13 13.09 -1.59 13.03
N GLY A 14 12.08 -1.51 12.15
CA GLY A 14 12.26 -1.67 10.70
C GLY A 14 12.24 -3.12 10.17
N GLY A 15 11.65 -4.06 10.93
CA GLY A 15 11.70 -5.51 10.70
C GLY A 15 11.00 -6.10 9.46
N VAL A 16 10.87 -5.37 8.33
CA VAL A 16 10.26 -5.94 7.10
C VAL A 16 10.87 -5.36 5.81
N PRO A 17 12.16 -5.64 5.50
CA PRO A 17 12.87 -5.02 4.37
C PRO A 17 12.24 -5.34 3.01
N ALA A 18 11.70 -6.56 2.84
CA ALA A 18 11.01 -6.96 1.61
C ALA A 18 9.75 -6.12 1.36
N ALA A 19 8.94 -5.86 2.41
CA ALA A 19 7.75 -5.02 2.29
C ALA A 19 8.11 -3.56 1.96
N ARG A 20 9.24 -3.07 2.50
CA ARG A 20 9.74 -1.74 2.16
C ARG A 20 10.16 -1.63 0.70
N LYS A 21 10.88 -2.63 0.18
CA LYS A 21 11.22 -2.70 -1.24
C LYS A 21 9.96 -2.70 -2.11
N THR A 22 8.98 -3.53 -1.78
CA THR A 22 7.68 -3.55 -2.47
C THR A 22 7.00 -2.19 -2.45
N PHE A 23 7.03 -1.48 -1.31
CA PHE A 23 6.48 -0.14 -1.20
C PHE A 23 7.20 0.86 -2.11
N GLU A 24 8.53 0.82 -2.16
CA GLU A 24 9.34 1.69 -3.02
C GLU A 24 9.04 1.44 -4.51
N GLU A 25 8.92 0.17 -4.91
CA GLU A 25 8.60 -0.22 -6.29
C GLU A 25 7.23 0.31 -6.74
N ILE A 26 6.18 0.15 -5.92
CA ILE A 26 4.84 0.65 -6.28
C ILE A 26 4.77 2.17 -6.22
N ALA A 27 5.44 2.78 -5.24
CA ALA A 27 5.48 4.23 -5.10
C ALA A 27 6.12 4.88 -6.34
N ASP A 28 7.19 4.30 -6.88
CA ASP A 28 7.80 4.75 -8.12
C ASP A 28 6.80 4.71 -9.29
N VAL A 29 6.09 3.58 -9.47
CA VAL A 29 5.16 3.37 -10.59
C VAL A 29 3.89 4.22 -10.50
N HIS A 30 3.37 4.50 -9.30
CA HIS A 30 2.05 5.11 -9.10
C HIS A 30 2.06 6.43 -8.31
N SER A 31 3.21 7.07 -8.18
CA SER A 31 3.35 8.36 -7.46
C SER A 31 2.43 9.47 -7.98
N ASP A 32 1.99 9.40 -9.24
CA ASP A 32 1.02 10.35 -9.81
C ASP A 32 -0.43 10.07 -9.42
N GLN A 33 -0.75 8.82 -9.04
CA GLN A 33 -2.12 8.36 -8.75
C GLN A 33 -2.43 8.26 -7.25
N ALA A 34 -1.41 8.10 -6.41
CA ALA A 34 -1.59 7.86 -4.98
C ALA A 34 -0.54 8.54 -4.10
N ILE A 35 -0.91 8.80 -2.86
CA ILE A 35 0.00 9.28 -1.82
C ILE A 35 0.55 8.09 -1.05
N PHE A 36 1.86 7.95 -1.04
CA PHE A 36 2.57 6.86 -0.36
C PHE A 36 3.15 7.34 0.97
N GLN A 37 2.91 6.59 2.05
CA GLN A 37 3.44 6.89 3.38
C GLN A 37 3.94 5.64 4.09
N VAL A 38 5.04 5.75 4.82
CA VAL A 38 5.52 4.70 5.73
C VAL A 38 5.22 5.12 7.16
N ASN A 39 4.53 4.26 7.90
CA ASN A 39 4.24 4.45 9.31
C ASN A 39 5.05 3.45 10.14
N ARG A 40 5.93 3.97 10.99
CA ARG A 40 6.74 3.17 11.91
C ARG A 40 6.14 3.27 13.30
N SER A 41 5.80 2.13 13.88
CA SER A 41 5.10 2.12 15.16
C SER A 41 5.62 1.00 16.06
N ARG A 42 5.69 1.28 17.36
CA ARG A 42 5.96 0.27 18.40
C ARG A 42 4.76 -0.65 18.69
N TYR A 43 3.61 -0.34 18.09
CA TYR A 43 2.37 -1.11 18.17
C TYR A 43 2.16 -2.00 16.93
N VAL A 44 3.17 -2.07 16.07
CA VAL A 44 3.20 -2.92 14.88
C VAL A 44 4.36 -3.89 15.05
N ASP A 45 4.08 -5.16 14.81
CA ASP A 45 4.98 -6.29 15.00
C ASP A 45 5.01 -7.12 13.70
N GLU A 46 5.79 -8.20 13.70
CA GLU A 46 5.93 -9.09 12.54
C GLU A 46 4.61 -9.74 12.09
N GLU A 47 3.61 -9.76 12.96
CA GLU A 47 2.29 -10.30 12.64
C GLU A 47 1.31 -9.23 12.15
N THR A 48 1.53 -7.96 12.48
CA THR A 48 0.55 -6.87 12.28
C THR A 48 1.00 -5.82 11.25
N TRP A 49 2.19 -5.97 10.67
CA TRP A 49 2.63 -5.14 9.55
C TRP A 49 1.76 -5.36 8.30
N GLY A 50 1.74 -4.37 7.42
CA GLY A 50 1.07 -4.48 6.13
C GLY A 50 0.76 -3.15 5.47
N PHE A 51 0.21 -3.25 4.27
CA PHE A 51 -0.24 -2.12 3.48
C PHE A 51 -1.70 -1.83 3.82
N ARG A 52 -1.96 -0.63 4.29
CA ARG A 52 -3.31 -0.07 4.44
C ARG A 52 -3.57 0.89 3.30
N ILE A 53 -4.61 0.62 2.54
CA ILE A 53 -4.97 1.37 1.33
C ILE A 53 -6.31 2.03 1.61
N GLU A 54 -6.41 3.34 1.39
CA GLU A 54 -7.60 4.13 1.72
C GLU A 54 -7.93 5.05 0.54
N HIS A 55 -9.19 5.04 0.09
CA HIS A 55 -9.68 5.95 -0.94
C HIS A 55 -10.80 6.83 -0.37
N GLY A 56 -10.63 8.14 -0.48
CA GLY A 56 -11.64 9.09 -0.01
C GLY A 56 -11.73 9.24 1.50
N ALA A 57 -12.83 9.86 1.96
CA ALA A 57 -12.94 10.28 3.35
C ALA A 57 -13.29 9.14 4.33
N LYS A 58 -14.13 8.15 3.95
CA LYS A 58 -14.75 7.27 4.97
C LYS A 58 -15.26 5.87 4.56
N ARG A 59 -15.06 5.35 3.33
CA ARG A 59 -15.77 4.09 2.96
C ARG A 59 -14.92 2.96 2.39
N ASP A 60 -13.94 3.25 1.56
CA ASP A 60 -13.20 2.18 0.88
C ASP A 60 -11.79 2.09 1.43
N ALA A 61 -11.56 1.04 2.21
CA ALA A 61 -10.27 0.74 2.78
C ALA A 61 -9.96 -0.75 2.61
N GLY A 62 -8.72 -1.04 2.25
CA GLY A 62 -8.17 -2.38 2.12
C GLY A 62 -6.96 -2.55 3.02
N PHE A 63 -6.71 -3.78 3.45
CA PHE A 63 -5.48 -4.17 4.13
C PHE A 63 -4.92 -5.42 3.47
N VAL A 64 -3.63 -5.39 3.14
CA VAL A 64 -2.93 -6.54 2.59
C VAL A 64 -1.54 -6.65 3.19
N ARG A 65 -1.21 -7.84 3.68
CA ARG A 65 0.14 -8.19 4.17
C ARG A 65 0.83 -9.06 3.12
N THR A 66 1.66 -8.43 2.31
CA THR A 66 2.33 -9.07 1.17
C THR A 66 3.65 -8.38 0.87
N THR A 67 4.54 -9.08 0.18
CA THR A 67 5.79 -8.54 -0.38
C THR A 67 5.78 -8.61 -1.91
N SER A 68 4.59 -8.70 -2.50
CA SER A 68 4.39 -8.71 -3.96
C SER A 68 3.79 -7.38 -4.42
N PRO A 69 4.48 -6.63 -5.29
CA PRO A 69 3.97 -5.38 -5.86
C PRO A 69 2.59 -5.53 -6.52
N ALA A 70 2.40 -6.60 -7.29
CA ALA A 70 1.14 -6.88 -7.98
C ALA A 70 -0.03 -7.13 -7.02
N ALA A 71 0.23 -7.75 -5.85
CA ALA A 71 -0.82 -7.99 -4.86
C ALA A 71 -1.31 -6.69 -4.22
N VAL A 72 -0.39 -5.75 -3.92
CA VAL A 72 -0.75 -4.44 -3.39
C VAL A 72 -1.47 -3.60 -4.44
N GLU A 73 -1.00 -3.61 -5.68
CA GLU A 73 -1.67 -2.90 -6.79
C GLU A 73 -3.09 -3.41 -7.00
N ARG A 74 -3.30 -4.73 -6.93
CA ARG A 74 -4.63 -5.31 -7.02
C ARG A 74 -5.55 -4.74 -5.94
N THR A 75 -5.08 -4.68 -4.69
CA THR A 75 -5.86 -4.07 -3.60
C THR A 75 -6.09 -2.58 -3.83
N MET A 76 -5.13 -1.85 -4.42
CA MET A 76 -5.32 -0.45 -4.83
C MET A 76 -6.45 -0.30 -5.83
N ALA A 77 -6.50 -1.16 -6.85
CA ALA A 77 -7.56 -1.16 -7.86
C ALA A 77 -8.94 -1.55 -7.28
N GLU A 78 -8.97 -2.46 -6.30
CA GLU A 78 -10.19 -2.85 -5.60
C GLU A 78 -10.74 -1.70 -4.74
N VAL A 79 -9.86 -0.96 -4.06
CA VAL A 79 -10.24 0.16 -3.17
C VAL A 79 -10.59 1.43 -3.96
N ALA A 80 -9.90 1.71 -5.06
CA ALA A 80 -10.16 2.85 -5.94
C ALA A 80 -10.75 2.40 -7.29
N PHE A 81 -11.83 1.60 -7.23
CA PHE A 81 -12.45 1.03 -8.42
C PHE A 81 -12.84 2.12 -9.44
N GLY A 82 -12.33 1.99 -10.67
CA GLY A 82 -12.57 2.93 -11.76
C GLY A 82 -11.86 4.29 -11.65
N SER A 83 -11.10 4.53 -10.57
CA SER A 83 -10.30 5.76 -10.37
C SER A 83 -8.79 5.49 -10.32
N PHE A 84 -8.38 4.21 -10.33
CA PHE A 84 -7.00 3.77 -10.32
C PHE A 84 -6.68 2.92 -11.55
N GLU A 85 -5.59 3.24 -12.22
CA GLU A 85 -5.07 2.51 -13.37
C GLU A 85 -3.91 1.61 -12.95
N ARG A 86 -4.09 0.30 -13.18
CA ARG A 86 -3.08 -0.74 -12.96
C ARG A 86 -1.98 -0.67 -14.02
N ARG A 87 -0.72 -0.80 -13.60
CA ARG A 87 0.48 -0.70 -14.46
C ARG A 87 1.45 -1.87 -14.27
N LEU A 88 1.34 -2.58 -13.16
CA LEU A 88 2.02 -3.83 -12.85
C LEU A 88 1.18 -4.98 -13.42
N ASP A 89 1.44 -5.30 -14.69
CA ASP A 89 0.85 -6.45 -15.37
C ASP A 89 1.17 -7.73 -14.59
N GLY A 90 0.15 -8.51 -14.27
CA GLY A 90 0.32 -9.77 -13.55
C GLY A 90 0.83 -10.84 -14.50
N GLY A 91 2.10 -11.23 -14.37
CA GLY A 91 2.64 -12.46 -14.96
C GLY A 91 1.97 -13.72 -14.41
#